data_AF-A0A5B9W9H2-F1
#
_entry.id   AF-A0A5B9W9H2-F1
#
_cell.length_a   1.000
_cell.length_b   1.000
_cell.length_c   1.000
_cell.angle_alpha   90.00
_cell.angle_beta   90.00
_cell.angle_gamma   90.00
#
_symmetry.space_group_name_H-M   'P 1'
#
loop_
_entity.id
_entity.type
_entity.pdbx_description
1 polymer ?
#
loop_
_entity_poly.entity_id
_entity_poly.type
_entity_poly.pdbx_seq_one_letter_code
_entity_poly.pdbx_strand_id
1 'polypeptide(L)'
;MSRRFLTAGAMVVALLAINEPARAQWGYPGGYGGWGWGGWGASTAQGDIARGLGMYAMGAGVYNQQTAVANSINTDTVMRWNQYVYESQKEANRLHQAKLASDRERAVTGQTAIRDRLRNKPEQADIYRGDALNVAAEEINDPRVYTKALQGAGEKIGGQMIRQIPFQYATGAICVSIHQLTKGGPPAPLLRPEFEEDRETIKALGQAVRKQIEEDKTPDDATIDKLLTAINNAEAKADKIFPANSREDVEADRYLKALHGLVAMLRTPALDVIMADVADRPDATLGQLLNFMNAFNLRFGPAGTPEQRMVYDALYPKLVALRDQVAPALASAATVSPSGSAPHEFFNPMSYDDLKKKAPAPPQPAQP
;
A
#
# COMPACT_ATOMS: atom_id res chain seq x y z
N MET A 1 27.53 27.46 20.53
CA MET A 1 26.64 28.65 20.38
C MET A 1 27.22 29.48 19.23
N SER A 2 26.55 29.91 18.16
CA SER A 2 25.16 30.34 18.04
C SER A 2 24.83 30.75 16.58
N ARG A 3 24.92 29.85 15.59
CA ARG A 3 24.42 30.16 14.23
C ARG A 3 22.89 30.32 14.15
N ARG A 4 22.16 29.80 15.14
CA ARG A 4 20.72 30.03 15.35
C ARG A 4 20.40 31.39 15.97
N PHE A 5 21.38 32.13 16.49
CA PHE A 5 21.14 33.47 17.04
C PHE A 5 21.39 34.60 16.02
N LEU A 6 22.15 34.34 14.95
CA LEU A 6 22.37 35.31 13.88
C LEU A 6 21.13 35.48 12.98
N THR A 7 20.34 34.43 12.77
CA THR A 7 19.08 34.52 12.00
C THR A 7 17.90 35.04 12.83
N ALA A 8 17.92 34.85 14.16
CA ALA A 8 16.92 35.43 15.06
C ALA A 8 17.13 36.94 15.27
N GLY A 9 18.39 37.42 15.28
CA GLY A 9 18.70 38.85 15.37
C GLY A 9 18.29 39.66 14.12
N ALA A 10 18.41 39.07 12.93
CA ALA A 10 18.05 39.73 11.68
C ALA A 10 16.53 39.92 11.51
N MET A 11 15.70 39.03 12.06
CA MET A 11 14.24 39.17 12.02
C MET A 11 13.70 40.22 12.99
N VAL A 12 14.36 40.42 14.15
CA VAL A 12 13.95 41.44 15.14
C VAL A 12 14.34 42.85 14.67
N VAL A 13 15.45 43.01 13.93
CA VAL A 13 15.82 44.31 13.34
C VAL A 13 14.95 44.67 12.13
N ALA A 14 14.50 43.69 11.35
CA ALA A 14 13.54 43.93 10.26
C ALA A 14 12.12 44.30 10.76
N LEU A 15 11.73 43.85 11.96
CA LEU A 15 10.46 44.21 12.60
C LEU A 15 10.48 45.58 13.29
N LEU A 16 11.66 46.12 13.61
CA LEU A 16 11.81 47.47 14.18
C LEU A 16 12.02 48.56 13.13
N ALA A 17 12.28 48.20 11.87
CA ALA A 17 12.41 49.13 10.76
C ALA A 17 11.08 49.50 10.09
N ILE A 18 9.96 48.89 10.49
CA ILE A 18 8.60 49.27 10.08
C ILE A 18 8.02 50.16 11.18
N ASN A 19 8.71 51.26 11.46
CA ASN A 19 8.15 52.37 12.21
C ASN A 19 7.91 53.50 11.22
N GLU A 20 7.03 53.25 10.26
CA GLU A 20 6.37 54.37 9.62
C GLU A 20 5.44 54.98 10.66
N PRO A 21 5.53 56.29 10.96
CA PRO A 21 4.50 56.93 11.75
C PRO A 21 3.17 56.62 11.07
N ALA A 22 2.17 56.22 11.84
CA ALA A 22 0.81 56.06 11.36
C ALA A 22 0.44 57.33 10.59
N ARG A 23 0.57 57.27 9.26
CA ARG A 23 0.13 58.33 8.38
C ARG A 23 -1.37 58.16 8.34
N ALA A 24 -2.05 58.73 9.34
CA ALA A 24 -3.40 59.15 9.17
C ALA A 24 -3.42 59.89 7.83
N GLN A 25 -4.05 59.29 6.83
CA GLN A 25 -4.21 59.89 5.51
C GLN A 25 -4.94 61.21 5.74
N TRP A 26 -4.15 62.27 5.83
CA TRP A 26 -4.57 63.64 5.67
C TRP A 26 -4.82 63.83 4.17
N GLY A 27 -5.94 63.24 3.75
CA GLY A 27 -6.40 63.13 2.38
C GLY A 27 -7.92 63.09 2.38
N TYR A 28 -8.53 63.91 3.25
CA TYR A 28 -9.89 64.37 3.00
C TYR A 28 -9.84 65.12 1.67
N PRO A 29 -10.73 64.83 0.71
CA PRO A 29 -10.72 65.52 -0.58
C PRO A 29 -10.73 67.03 -0.32
N GLY A 30 -9.76 67.71 -0.92
CA GLY A 30 -9.59 69.16 -0.88
C GLY A 30 -10.94 69.83 -1.14
N GLY A 31 -11.41 70.56 -0.13
CA GLY A 31 -12.74 71.17 -0.14
C GLY A 31 -13.21 71.67 1.22
N TYR A 32 -12.60 71.23 2.32
CA TYR A 32 -12.90 71.71 3.68
C TYR A 32 -12.11 72.97 4.07
N GLY A 33 -12.02 73.94 3.17
CA GLY A 33 -11.31 75.21 3.37
C GLY A 33 -11.99 76.41 2.68
N GLY A 34 -13.23 76.24 2.24
CA GLY A 34 -13.92 77.19 1.36
C GLY A 34 -15.34 77.53 1.78
N TRP A 35 -15.61 77.71 3.08
CA TRP A 35 -16.76 78.48 3.53
C TRP A 35 -16.32 79.38 4.68
N GLY A 36 -15.75 80.52 4.30
CA GLY A 36 -15.57 81.62 5.21
C GLY A 36 -16.91 82.00 5.83
N TRP A 37 -16.93 82.06 7.16
CA TRP A 37 -17.65 83.05 7.96
C TRP A 37 -18.87 83.71 7.28
N GLY A 38 -19.92 82.92 7.07
CA GLY A 38 -21.19 83.39 6.55
C GLY A 38 -22.18 83.63 7.70
N GLY A 39 -22.19 84.86 8.22
CA GLY A 39 -23.36 85.43 8.91
C GLY A 39 -23.47 85.16 10.40
N TRP A 40 -23.04 86.13 11.21
CA TRP A 40 -23.66 86.43 12.49
C TRP A 40 -25.05 87.02 12.22
N GLY A 41 -26.00 86.16 11.87
CA GLY A 41 -27.40 86.50 11.64
C GLY A 41 -28.28 85.58 12.46
N ALA A 42 -29.21 86.16 13.21
CA ALA A 42 -30.09 85.48 14.17
C ALA A 42 -30.51 84.07 13.71
N SER A 43 -30.07 83.05 14.43
CA SER A 43 -30.49 81.68 14.16
C SER A 43 -31.87 81.44 14.75
N THR A 44 -32.77 80.84 13.96
CA THR A 44 -33.98 80.24 14.50
C THR A 44 -33.62 78.83 14.97
N ALA A 45 -34.23 78.37 16.06
CA ALA A 45 -34.00 77.02 16.57
C ALA A 45 -34.17 75.94 15.48
N GLN A 46 -35.11 76.15 14.55
CA GLN A 46 -35.33 75.26 13.40
C GLN A 46 -34.18 75.26 12.38
N GLY A 47 -33.52 76.40 12.13
CA GLY A 47 -32.37 76.48 11.23
C GLY A 47 -31.11 75.79 11.78
N ASP A 48 -30.93 75.81 13.10
CA ASP A 48 -29.83 75.11 13.78
C ASP A 48 -30.11 73.59 13.85
N ILE A 49 -31.37 73.18 14.07
CA ILE A 49 -31.79 71.77 13.98
C ILE A 49 -31.58 71.23 12.56
N ALA A 50 -31.95 71.97 11.52
CA ALA A 50 -31.76 71.55 10.13
C ALA A 50 -30.27 71.40 9.76
N ARG A 51 -29.40 72.29 10.26
CA ARG A 51 -27.93 72.15 10.12
C ARG A 51 -27.39 70.92 10.85
N GLY A 52 -27.90 70.63 12.05
CA GLY A 52 -27.55 69.42 12.80
C GLY A 52 -27.97 68.13 12.07
N LEU A 53 -29.17 68.12 11.49
CA LEU A 53 -29.66 66.99 10.68
C LEU A 53 -28.84 66.81 9.39
N GLY A 54 -28.42 67.90 8.73
CA GLY A 54 -27.54 67.85 7.56
C GLY A 54 -26.15 67.31 7.88
N MET A 55 -25.55 67.74 9.00
CA MET A 55 -24.27 67.20 9.50
C MET A 55 -24.41 65.71 9.85
N TYR A 56 -25.51 65.31 10.49
CA TYR A 56 -25.79 63.91 10.81
C TYR A 56 -25.95 63.05 9.55
N ALA A 57 -26.70 63.51 8.54
CA ALA A 57 -26.88 62.80 7.28
C ALA A 57 -25.56 62.65 6.50
N MET A 58 -24.72 63.68 6.50
CA MET A 58 -23.36 63.59 5.93
C MET A 58 -22.48 62.61 6.70
N GLY A 59 -22.52 62.64 8.03
CA GLY A 59 -21.79 61.70 8.88
C GLY A 59 -22.23 60.24 8.65
N ALA A 60 -23.53 60.01 8.53
CA ALA A 60 -24.09 58.69 8.20
C ALA A 60 -23.65 58.21 6.81
N GLY A 61 -23.62 59.10 5.82
CA GLY A 61 -23.10 58.79 4.47
C GLY A 61 -21.63 58.39 4.48
N VAL A 62 -20.78 59.16 5.16
CA VAL A 62 -19.34 58.86 5.32
C VAL A 62 -19.13 57.56 6.08
N TYR A 63 -19.87 57.31 7.16
CA TYR A 63 -19.81 56.07 7.93
C TYR A 63 -20.16 54.84 7.09
N ASN A 64 -21.24 54.92 6.29
CA ASN A 64 -21.64 53.84 5.39
C ASN A 64 -20.60 53.57 4.31
N GLN A 65 -20.01 54.63 3.73
CA GLN A 65 -18.93 54.50 2.76
C GLN A 65 -17.69 53.83 3.37
N GLN A 66 -17.24 54.29 4.55
CA GLN A 66 -16.09 53.71 5.24
C GLN A 66 -16.33 52.26 5.63
N THR A 67 -17.55 51.91 6.06
CA THR A 67 -17.95 50.54 6.37
C THR A 67 -17.90 49.66 5.11
N ALA A 68 -18.42 50.15 3.97
CA ALA A 68 -18.36 49.42 2.71
C ALA A 68 -16.91 49.21 2.23
N VAL A 69 -16.05 50.23 2.37
CA VAL A 69 -14.62 50.12 2.06
C VAL A 69 -13.94 49.09 2.97
N ALA A 70 -14.18 49.12 4.28
CA ALA A 70 -13.63 48.15 5.22
C ALA A 70 -14.08 46.72 4.90
N ASN A 71 -15.37 46.52 4.58
CA ASN A 71 -15.91 45.23 4.16
C ASN A 71 -15.28 44.73 2.86
N SER A 72 -15.01 45.62 1.90
CA SER A 72 -14.34 45.27 0.64
C SER A 72 -12.90 44.81 0.87
N ILE A 73 -12.15 45.48 1.76
CA ILE A 73 -10.78 45.11 2.12
C ILE A 73 -10.78 43.77 2.85
N ASN A 74 -11.71 43.55 3.78
CA ASN A 74 -11.83 42.28 4.49
C ASN A 74 -12.16 41.14 3.51
N THR A 75 -13.10 41.36 2.59
CA THR A 75 -13.49 40.38 1.57
C THR A 75 -12.32 40.04 0.65
N ASP A 76 -11.59 41.03 0.14
CA ASP A 76 -10.39 40.83 -0.70
C ASP A 76 -9.29 40.09 0.07
N THR A 77 -9.10 40.40 1.36
CA THR A 77 -8.13 39.71 2.21
C THR A 77 -8.48 38.23 2.37
N VAL A 78 -9.75 37.90 2.65
CA VAL A 78 -10.22 36.51 2.76
C VAL A 78 -10.09 35.79 1.43
N MET A 79 -10.43 36.44 0.31
CA MET A 79 -10.27 35.86 -1.03
C MET A 79 -8.82 35.51 -1.34
N ARG A 80 -7.89 36.45 -1.10
CA ARG A 80 -6.45 36.24 -1.32
C ARG A 80 -5.89 35.16 -0.40
N TRP A 81 -6.32 35.12 0.86
CA TRP A 81 -5.91 34.08 1.78
C TRP A 81 -6.37 32.69 1.31
N ASN A 82 -7.64 32.56 0.94
CA ASN A 82 -8.17 31.31 0.41
C ASN A 82 -7.43 30.87 -0.86
N GLN A 83 -7.16 31.80 -1.78
CA GLN A 83 -6.38 31.53 -2.98
C GLN A 83 -4.96 31.06 -2.65
N TYR A 84 -4.27 31.75 -1.73
CA TYR A 84 -2.93 31.39 -1.29
C TYR A 84 -2.88 30.00 -0.65
N VAL A 85 -3.82 29.69 0.23
CA VAL A 85 -3.91 28.36 0.88
C VAL A 85 -4.17 27.28 -0.17
N TYR A 86 -5.06 27.52 -1.12
CA TYR A 86 -5.35 26.58 -2.20
C TYR A 86 -4.12 26.32 -3.09
N GLU A 87 -3.43 27.38 -3.52
CA GLU A 87 -2.21 27.27 -4.33
C GLU A 87 -1.09 26.55 -3.57
N SER A 88 -0.92 26.86 -2.28
CA SER A 88 0.05 26.20 -1.41
C SER A 88 -0.23 24.70 -1.29
N GLN A 89 -1.48 24.30 -1.07
CA GLN A 89 -1.88 22.89 -1.02
C GLN A 89 -1.69 22.20 -2.38
N LYS A 90 -2.04 22.86 -3.48
CA LYS A 90 -1.87 22.33 -4.83
C LYS A 90 -0.38 22.06 -5.11
N GLU A 91 0.50 22.99 -4.76
CA GLU A 91 1.94 22.84 -4.95
C GLU A 91 2.54 21.77 -4.03
N ALA A 92 2.11 21.71 -2.76
CA ALA A 92 2.52 20.66 -1.84
C ALA A 92 2.13 19.27 -2.34
N ASN A 93 0.90 19.11 -2.84
CA ASN A 93 0.42 17.86 -3.45
C ASN A 93 1.22 17.51 -4.70
N ARG A 94 1.51 18.48 -5.57
CA ARG A 94 2.33 18.29 -6.77
C ARG A 94 3.73 17.76 -6.42
N LEU A 95 4.40 18.40 -5.47
CA LEU A 95 5.73 18.00 -5.00
C LEU A 95 5.71 16.61 -4.34
N HIS A 96 4.67 16.32 -3.55
CA HIS A 96 4.51 15.01 -2.92
C HIS A 96 4.34 13.89 -3.96
N GLN A 97 3.47 14.10 -4.96
CA GLN A 97 3.26 13.12 -6.03
C GLN A 97 4.51 12.94 -6.90
N ALA A 98 5.23 14.04 -7.21
CA ALA A 98 6.49 13.97 -7.94
C ALA A 98 7.55 13.16 -7.17
N LYS A 99 7.62 13.32 -5.84
CA LYS A 99 8.50 12.53 -4.99
C LYS A 99 8.12 11.06 -4.98
N LEU A 100 6.84 10.73 -4.76
CA LEU A 100 6.34 9.36 -4.80
C LEU A 100 6.62 8.67 -6.14
N ALA A 101 6.43 9.39 -7.25
CA ALA A 101 6.72 8.89 -8.59
C ALA A 101 8.22 8.60 -8.76
N SER A 102 9.10 9.52 -8.33
CA SER A 102 10.55 9.33 -8.40
C SER A 102 11.03 8.16 -7.53
N ASP A 103 10.50 8.03 -6.32
CA ASP A 103 10.85 6.93 -5.41
C ASP A 103 10.39 5.58 -5.99
N ARG A 104 9.19 5.54 -6.60
CA ARG A 104 8.69 4.35 -7.31
C ARG A 104 9.56 4.00 -8.51
N GLU A 105 9.92 4.98 -9.33
CA GLU A 105 10.76 4.78 -10.52
C GLU A 105 12.13 4.23 -10.15
N ARG A 106 12.75 4.77 -9.08
CA ARG A 106 14.03 4.25 -8.55
C ARG A 106 13.89 2.82 -8.07
N ALA A 107 12.82 2.50 -7.33
CA ALA A 107 12.57 1.15 -6.85
C ALA A 107 12.38 0.17 -8.02
N VAL A 108 11.56 0.53 -9.03
CA VAL A 108 11.33 -0.29 -10.22
C VAL A 108 12.63 -0.49 -11.00
N THR A 109 13.38 0.59 -11.27
CA THR A 109 14.63 0.52 -12.03
C THR A 109 15.67 -0.34 -11.30
N GLY A 110 15.78 -0.17 -9.98
CA GLY A 110 16.68 -0.99 -9.16
C GLY A 110 16.30 -2.46 -9.18
N GLN A 111 15.00 -2.78 -9.01
CA GLN A 111 14.51 -4.16 -9.08
C GLN A 111 14.72 -4.78 -10.46
N THR A 112 14.44 -4.05 -11.54
CA THR A 112 14.66 -4.51 -12.91
C THR A 112 16.14 -4.78 -13.17
N ALA A 113 17.04 -3.87 -12.75
CA ALA A 113 18.48 -4.06 -12.91
C ALA A 113 19.01 -5.28 -12.13
N ILE A 114 18.53 -5.51 -10.90
CA ILE A 114 18.88 -6.69 -10.11
C ILE A 114 18.38 -7.96 -10.79
N ARG A 115 17.12 -7.95 -11.26
CA ARG A 115 16.52 -9.09 -11.97
C ARG A 115 17.29 -9.40 -13.25
N ASP A 116 17.64 -8.40 -14.04
CA ASP A 116 18.40 -8.55 -15.28
C ASP A 116 19.81 -9.09 -15.02
N ARG A 117 20.45 -8.65 -13.94
CA ARG A 117 21.75 -9.20 -13.51
C ARG A 117 21.61 -10.68 -13.16
N LEU A 118 20.67 -11.02 -12.28
CA LEU A 118 20.42 -12.41 -11.87
C LEU A 118 20.08 -13.32 -13.06
N ARG A 119 19.37 -12.77 -14.06
CA ARG A 119 18.97 -13.49 -15.26
C ARG A 119 20.11 -13.75 -16.25
N ASN A 120 20.93 -12.73 -16.52
CA ASN A 120 21.89 -12.75 -17.62
C ASN A 120 23.34 -12.98 -17.18
N LYS A 121 23.70 -12.56 -15.97
CA LYS A 121 25.06 -12.63 -15.42
C LYS A 121 25.02 -12.83 -13.89
N PRO A 122 24.44 -13.94 -13.39
CA PRO A 122 24.48 -14.21 -11.97
C PRO A 122 25.90 -14.51 -11.51
N GLU A 123 26.24 -14.07 -10.30
CA GLU A 123 27.45 -14.50 -9.64
C GLU A 123 27.28 -15.90 -9.04
N GLN A 124 28.38 -16.61 -8.78
CA GLN A 124 28.32 -17.92 -8.14
C GLN A 124 27.58 -17.89 -6.79
N ALA A 125 27.73 -16.78 -6.06
CA ALA A 125 26.99 -16.55 -4.82
C ALA A 125 25.47 -16.42 -5.03
N ASP A 126 25.03 -15.81 -6.14
CA ASP A 126 23.60 -15.69 -6.48
C ASP A 126 22.99 -17.05 -6.85
N ILE A 127 23.78 -17.93 -7.47
CA ILE A 127 23.40 -19.33 -7.74
C ILE A 127 23.25 -20.06 -6.41
N TYR A 128 24.27 -20.03 -5.54
CA TYR A 128 24.24 -20.72 -4.24
C TYR A 128 23.18 -20.19 -3.27
N ARG A 129 22.81 -18.91 -3.36
CA ARG A 129 21.69 -18.35 -2.58
C ARG A 129 20.31 -18.82 -3.08
N GLY A 130 20.23 -19.34 -4.30
CA GLY A 130 18.98 -19.74 -4.94
C GLY A 130 18.31 -18.61 -5.74
N ASP A 131 18.83 -17.37 -5.69
CA ASP A 131 18.24 -16.20 -6.34
C ASP A 131 18.17 -16.37 -7.85
N ALA A 132 19.27 -16.81 -8.48
CA ALA A 132 19.33 -17.04 -9.92
C ALA A 132 18.40 -18.18 -10.37
N LEU A 133 18.30 -19.26 -9.57
CA LEU A 133 17.42 -20.38 -9.85
C LEU A 133 15.95 -19.97 -9.72
N ASN A 134 15.61 -19.15 -8.72
CA ASN A 134 14.27 -18.63 -8.51
C ASN A 134 13.82 -17.70 -9.65
N VAL A 135 14.71 -16.85 -10.18
CA VAL A 135 14.41 -16.01 -11.35
C VAL A 135 14.11 -16.87 -12.58
N ALA A 136 14.90 -17.92 -12.83
CA ALA A 136 14.64 -18.85 -13.93
C ALA A 136 13.33 -19.62 -13.72
N ALA A 137 13.08 -20.13 -12.51
CA ALA A 137 11.86 -20.86 -12.19
C ALA A 137 10.60 -20.00 -12.31
N GLU A 138 10.66 -18.72 -11.94
CA GLU A 138 9.53 -17.80 -12.09
C GLU A 138 9.18 -17.54 -13.57
N GLU A 139 10.18 -17.38 -14.45
CA GLU A 139 9.94 -17.25 -15.90
C GLU A 139 9.34 -18.54 -16.49
N ILE A 140 9.80 -19.71 -16.04
CA ILE A 140 9.30 -21.01 -16.50
C ILE A 140 7.86 -21.27 -15.99
N ASN A 141 7.56 -20.83 -14.77
CA ASN A 141 6.24 -20.98 -14.15
C ASN A 141 5.25 -19.87 -14.55
N ASP A 142 5.60 -18.98 -15.48
CA ASP A 142 4.67 -17.98 -15.98
C ASP A 142 3.46 -18.68 -16.65
N PRO A 143 2.21 -18.37 -16.23
CA PRO A 143 1.01 -19.02 -16.75
C PRO A 143 0.90 -19.02 -18.29
N ARG A 144 1.52 -18.03 -18.96
CA ARG A 144 1.50 -17.90 -20.42
C ARG A 144 2.31 -18.99 -21.13
N VAL A 145 3.30 -19.58 -20.46
CA VAL A 145 4.20 -20.60 -21.03
C VAL A 145 4.27 -21.88 -20.23
N TYR A 146 3.67 -21.93 -19.05
CA TYR A 146 3.75 -23.07 -18.14
C TYR A 146 3.45 -24.42 -18.79
N THR A 147 2.44 -24.50 -19.67
CA THR A 147 2.12 -25.75 -20.38
C THR A 147 3.23 -26.19 -21.34
N LYS A 148 3.89 -25.26 -22.03
CA LYS A 148 5.04 -25.54 -22.90
C LYS A 148 6.29 -25.85 -22.09
N ALA A 149 6.50 -25.15 -20.97
CA ALA A 149 7.56 -25.43 -20.02
C ALA A 149 7.51 -26.88 -19.51
N LEU A 150 6.33 -27.34 -19.08
CA LEU A 150 6.16 -28.72 -18.61
C LEU A 150 6.41 -29.77 -19.70
N GLN A 151 6.07 -29.46 -20.97
CA GLN A 151 6.36 -30.34 -22.10
C GLN A 151 7.88 -30.43 -22.39
N GLY A 152 8.62 -29.34 -22.23
CA GLY A 152 10.08 -29.30 -22.40
C GLY A 152 10.87 -29.85 -21.21
N ALA A 153 10.27 -29.91 -20.02
CA ALA A 153 10.92 -30.29 -18.77
C ALA A 153 11.06 -31.81 -18.53
N GLY A 154 11.19 -32.60 -19.60
CA GLY A 154 11.31 -34.07 -19.54
C GLY A 154 12.69 -34.58 -19.09
N GLU A 155 13.65 -33.69 -18.84
CA GLU A 155 15.00 -34.07 -18.44
C GLU A 155 15.01 -34.70 -17.04
N LYS A 156 15.70 -35.84 -16.91
CA LYS A 156 15.84 -36.56 -15.65
C LYS A 156 16.91 -35.89 -14.78
N ILE A 157 16.53 -35.60 -13.53
CA ILE A 157 17.40 -35.04 -12.50
C ILE A 157 17.62 -36.03 -11.34
N GLY A 158 16.68 -36.98 -11.17
CA GLY A 158 16.74 -38.02 -10.14
C GLY A 158 16.31 -37.54 -8.76
N GLY A 159 15.56 -38.39 -8.04
CA GLY A 159 14.99 -38.05 -6.73
C GLY A 159 16.01 -37.71 -5.64
N GLN A 160 17.19 -38.32 -5.69
CA GLN A 160 18.30 -38.03 -4.77
C GLN A 160 18.80 -36.58 -4.89
N MET A 161 18.84 -36.05 -6.12
CA MET A 161 19.22 -34.67 -6.36
C MET A 161 18.15 -33.71 -5.81
N ILE A 162 16.86 -34.05 -5.97
CA ILE A 162 15.73 -33.25 -5.47
C ILE A 162 15.73 -33.17 -3.94
N ARG A 163 16.00 -34.29 -3.25
CA ARG A 163 16.07 -34.33 -1.77
C ARG A 163 17.16 -33.41 -1.22
N GLN A 164 18.25 -33.25 -1.96
CA GLN A 164 19.36 -32.40 -1.57
C GLN A 164 19.11 -30.92 -1.87
N ILE A 165 17.98 -30.54 -2.46
CA ILE A 165 17.65 -29.12 -2.68
C ILE A 165 17.14 -28.52 -1.37
N PRO A 166 17.77 -27.45 -0.84
CA PRO A 166 17.21 -26.72 0.29
C PRO A 166 15.99 -25.93 -0.21
N PHE A 167 14.79 -26.43 0.06
CA PHE A 167 13.56 -25.68 -0.23
C PHE A 167 13.27 -24.67 0.87
N GLN A 168 12.85 -23.48 0.46
CA GLN A 168 12.28 -22.47 1.33
C GLN A 168 10.81 -22.26 0.99
N TYR A 169 9.98 -22.22 2.03
CA TYR A 169 8.58 -21.90 1.87
C TYR A 169 8.41 -20.40 1.60
N ALA A 170 7.67 -20.03 0.56
CA ALA A 170 7.49 -18.63 0.19
C ALA A 170 6.44 -17.90 1.06
N THR A 171 6.55 -17.99 2.40
CA THR A 171 5.68 -17.29 3.36
C THR A 171 5.65 -15.79 3.12
N GLY A 172 6.78 -15.19 2.74
CA GLY A 172 6.90 -13.75 2.51
C GLY A 172 5.94 -13.23 1.42
N ALA A 173 5.78 -13.94 0.31
CA ALA A 173 4.87 -13.55 -0.76
C ALA A 173 3.40 -13.59 -0.29
N ILE A 174 3.04 -14.63 0.45
CA ILE A 174 1.71 -14.77 1.05
C ILE A 174 1.45 -13.65 2.06
N CYS A 175 2.44 -13.30 2.88
CA CYS A 175 2.35 -12.20 3.83
C CYS A 175 2.16 -10.85 3.13
N VAL A 176 2.84 -10.60 2.01
CA VAL A 176 2.62 -9.41 1.19
C VAL A 176 1.21 -9.40 0.62
N SER A 177 0.70 -10.54 0.13
CA SER A 177 -0.68 -10.66 -0.35
C SER A 177 -1.72 -10.43 0.75
N ILE A 178 -1.50 -10.95 1.97
CA ILE A 178 -2.34 -10.69 3.15
C ILE A 178 -2.29 -9.21 3.51
N HIS A 179 -1.10 -8.60 3.48
CA HIS A 179 -0.94 -7.17 3.78
C HIS A 179 -1.64 -6.29 2.74
N GLN A 180 -1.54 -6.63 1.45
CA GLN A 180 -2.26 -5.90 0.40
C GLN A 180 -3.78 -6.05 0.55
N LEU A 181 -4.26 -7.25 0.87
CA LEU A 181 -5.68 -7.53 1.14
C LEU A 181 -6.20 -6.74 2.35
N THR A 182 -5.40 -6.63 3.41
CA THR A 182 -5.78 -5.93 4.66
C THR A 182 -5.56 -4.42 4.60
N LYS A 183 -4.66 -3.91 3.74
CA LYS A 183 -4.41 -2.48 3.55
C LYS A 183 -5.62 -1.72 2.97
N GLY A 184 -6.42 -2.39 2.14
CA GLY A 184 -7.69 -1.84 1.65
C GLY A 184 -8.79 -1.76 2.72
N GLY A 185 -8.55 -2.35 3.90
CA GLY A 185 -9.56 -2.58 4.92
C GLY A 185 -10.51 -3.71 4.54
N PRO A 186 -11.25 -4.25 5.52
CA PRO A 186 -12.34 -5.16 5.24
C PRO A 186 -13.49 -4.42 4.50
N PRO A 187 -14.28 -5.13 3.68
CA PRO A 187 -15.42 -4.55 2.96
C PRO A 187 -16.49 -4.02 3.95
N ALA A 188 -17.34 -3.10 3.48
CA ALA A 188 -18.36 -2.44 4.31
C ALA A 188 -19.24 -3.38 5.16
N PRO A 189 -19.67 -4.57 4.67
CA PRO A 189 -20.43 -5.53 5.48
C PRO A 189 -19.67 -6.00 6.72
N LEU A 190 -18.35 -6.16 6.61
CA LEU A 190 -17.49 -6.62 7.69
C LEU A 190 -17.00 -5.49 8.61
N LEU A 191 -17.33 -4.22 8.32
CA LEU A 191 -17.07 -3.07 9.20
C LEU A 191 -18.16 -2.86 10.27
N ARG A 192 -19.25 -3.63 10.22
CA ARG A 192 -20.34 -3.48 11.18
C ARG A 192 -19.89 -3.89 12.61
N PRO A 193 -20.53 -3.36 13.67
CA PRO A 193 -20.12 -3.62 15.06
C PRO A 193 -20.08 -5.11 15.44
N GLU A 194 -20.90 -5.95 14.81
CA GLU A 194 -21.00 -7.38 15.07
C GLU A 194 -19.69 -8.14 14.77
N PHE A 195 -18.83 -7.58 13.93
CA PHE A 195 -17.53 -8.14 13.54
C PHE A 195 -16.33 -7.45 14.19
N GLU A 196 -16.53 -6.47 15.09
CA GLU A 196 -15.43 -5.70 15.70
C GLU A 196 -14.40 -6.59 16.41
N GLU A 197 -14.89 -7.53 17.21
CA GLU A 197 -14.04 -8.48 17.95
C GLU A 197 -13.26 -9.40 17.01
N ASP A 198 -13.91 -9.91 15.96
CA ASP A 198 -13.27 -10.76 14.96
C ASP A 198 -12.18 -9.99 14.20
N ARG A 199 -12.47 -8.73 13.82
CA ARG A 199 -11.51 -7.87 13.12
C ARG A 199 -10.28 -7.59 13.95
N GLU A 200 -10.44 -7.19 15.21
CA GLU A 200 -9.28 -6.91 16.07
C GLU A 200 -8.48 -8.17 16.39
N THR A 201 -9.16 -9.33 16.55
CA THR A 201 -8.50 -10.63 16.73
C THR A 201 -7.68 -11.03 15.49
N ILE A 202 -8.27 -10.97 14.31
CA ILE A 202 -7.62 -11.27 13.03
C ILE A 202 -6.42 -10.34 12.79
N LYS A 203 -6.57 -9.05 13.10
CA LYS A 203 -5.51 -8.05 12.97
C LYS A 203 -4.35 -8.30 13.94
N ALA A 204 -4.63 -8.61 15.19
CA ALA A 204 -3.60 -8.91 16.19
C ALA A 204 -2.82 -10.18 15.83
N LEU A 205 -3.51 -11.25 15.45
CA LEU A 205 -2.89 -12.51 15.04
C LEU A 205 -2.12 -12.35 13.72
N GLY A 206 -2.67 -11.62 12.75
CA GLY A 206 -1.97 -11.30 11.49
C GLY A 206 -0.68 -10.49 11.72
N GLN A 207 -0.66 -9.57 12.68
CA GLN A 207 0.56 -8.88 13.09
C GLN A 207 1.58 -9.79 13.77
N ALA A 208 1.12 -10.74 14.59
CA ALA A 208 2.01 -11.71 15.24
C ALA A 208 2.71 -12.61 14.20
N VAL A 209 1.94 -13.15 13.24
CA VAL A 209 2.49 -13.95 12.13
C VAL A 209 3.46 -13.13 11.29
N ARG A 210 3.12 -11.86 11.01
CA ARG A 210 4.02 -10.96 10.28
C ARG A 210 5.34 -10.74 11.00
N LYS A 211 5.33 -10.49 12.31
CA LYS A 211 6.56 -10.31 13.10
C LYS A 211 7.44 -11.57 13.06
N GLN A 212 6.84 -12.75 13.16
CA GLN A 212 7.57 -14.01 13.05
C GLN A 212 8.26 -14.12 11.67
N ILE A 213 7.56 -13.76 10.59
CA ILE A 213 8.12 -13.81 9.23
C ILE A 213 9.19 -12.72 8.99
N GLU A 214 9.01 -11.52 9.53
CA GLU A 214 10.03 -10.45 9.46
C GLU A 214 11.31 -10.81 10.22
N GLU A 215 11.24 -11.72 11.19
CA GLU A 215 12.39 -12.29 11.91
C GLU A 215 13.00 -13.52 11.20
N ASP A 216 12.67 -13.77 9.93
CA ASP A 216 13.05 -14.96 9.14
C ASP A 216 12.64 -16.29 9.81
N LYS A 217 11.61 -16.29 10.66
CA LYS A 217 11.07 -17.50 11.29
C LYS A 217 9.86 -18.00 10.51
N THR A 218 9.76 -19.32 10.41
CA THR A 218 8.52 -19.99 10.02
C THR A 218 7.43 -19.60 11.02
N PRO A 219 6.23 -19.21 10.57
CA PRO A 219 5.12 -18.92 11.48
C PRO A 219 4.81 -20.13 12.34
N ASP A 220 4.48 -19.87 13.60
CA ASP A 220 4.05 -20.93 14.52
C ASP A 220 2.68 -21.48 14.11
N ASP A 221 2.59 -22.80 13.93
CA ASP A 221 1.36 -23.49 13.52
C ASP A 221 0.20 -23.19 14.49
N ALA A 222 0.46 -23.08 15.80
CA ALA A 222 -0.58 -22.75 16.77
C ALA A 222 -1.13 -21.32 16.59
N THR A 223 -0.31 -20.39 16.07
CA THR A 223 -0.74 -19.04 15.73
C THR A 223 -1.56 -19.03 14.44
N ILE A 224 -1.18 -19.83 13.44
CA ILE A 224 -1.97 -20.04 12.21
C ILE A 224 -3.34 -20.64 12.55
N ASP A 225 -3.38 -21.66 13.42
CA ASP A 225 -4.62 -22.33 13.83
C ASP A 225 -5.60 -21.37 14.53
N LYS A 226 -5.09 -20.51 15.42
CA LYS A 226 -5.91 -19.45 16.05
C LYS A 226 -6.45 -18.46 15.02
N LEU A 227 -5.64 -18.10 14.02
CA LEU A 227 -6.04 -17.18 12.97
C LEU A 227 -7.12 -17.80 12.06
N LEU A 228 -6.95 -19.06 11.66
CA LEU A 228 -7.97 -19.81 10.91
C LEU A 228 -9.26 -19.95 11.72
N THR A 229 -9.17 -20.18 13.03
CA THR A 229 -10.35 -20.26 13.90
C THR A 229 -11.12 -18.94 13.93
N ALA A 230 -10.41 -17.81 14.07
CA ALA A 230 -11.03 -16.49 14.04
C ALA A 230 -11.70 -16.18 12.68
N ILE A 231 -11.07 -16.58 11.58
CA ILE A 231 -11.65 -16.41 10.22
C ILE A 231 -12.90 -17.29 10.05
N ASN A 232 -12.85 -18.57 10.45
CA ASN A 232 -14.01 -19.47 10.39
C ASN A 232 -15.18 -18.97 11.26
N ASN A 233 -14.90 -18.34 12.41
CA ASN A 233 -15.94 -17.72 13.24
C ASN A 233 -16.59 -16.52 12.55
N ALA A 234 -15.78 -15.69 11.87
CA ALA A 234 -16.28 -14.57 11.09
C ALA A 234 -17.12 -15.05 9.88
N GLU A 235 -16.70 -16.12 9.20
CA GLU A 235 -17.48 -16.78 8.13
C GLU A 235 -18.84 -17.26 8.67
N ALA A 236 -18.84 -18.05 9.74
CA ALA A 236 -20.07 -18.57 10.35
C ALA A 236 -21.00 -17.47 10.88
N LYS A 237 -20.45 -16.30 11.23
CA LYS A 237 -21.23 -15.12 11.64
C LYS A 237 -21.81 -14.40 10.42
N ALA A 238 -21.05 -14.26 9.33
CA ALA A 238 -21.51 -13.70 8.07
C ALA A 238 -22.70 -14.48 7.50
N ASP A 239 -22.60 -15.82 7.47
CA ASP A 239 -23.68 -16.71 6.99
C ASP A 239 -24.99 -16.57 7.77
N LYS A 240 -24.92 -16.15 9.05
CA LYS A 240 -26.09 -15.95 9.92
C LYS A 240 -26.71 -14.56 9.78
N ILE A 241 -25.89 -13.55 9.49
CA ILE A 241 -26.31 -12.14 9.46
C ILE A 241 -26.80 -11.76 8.08
N PHE A 242 -26.11 -12.20 7.02
CA PHE A 242 -26.43 -11.79 5.66
C PHE A 242 -27.36 -12.81 4.99
N PRO A 243 -28.41 -12.35 4.30
CA PRO A 243 -29.20 -13.23 3.46
C PRO A 243 -28.33 -13.82 2.35
N ALA A 244 -28.50 -15.13 2.10
CA ALA A 244 -27.75 -15.85 1.08
C ALA A 244 -27.84 -15.18 -0.30
N ASN A 245 -26.71 -15.06 -0.99
CA ASN A 245 -26.55 -14.39 -2.29
C ASN A 245 -26.90 -12.89 -2.30
N SER A 246 -27.02 -12.26 -1.13
CA SER A 246 -27.09 -10.80 -1.10
C SER A 246 -25.74 -10.20 -1.52
N ARG A 247 -25.75 -8.94 -1.96
CA ARG A 247 -24.50 -8.24 -2.32
C ARG A 247 -23.52 -8.21 -1.14
N GLU A 248 -24.05 -8.05 0.07
CA GLU A 248 -23.28 -7.96 1.31
C GLU A 248 -22.65 -9.32 1.68
N ASP A 249 -23.41 -10.40 1.49
CA ASP A 249 -22.95 -11.78 1.61
C ASP A 249 -21.80 -12.07 0.63
N VAL A 250 -21.97 -11.77 -0.65
CA VAL A 250 -20.95 -12.00 -1.69
C VAL A 250 -19.67 -11.18 -1.44
N GLU A 251 -19.80 -9.93 -0.98
CA GLU A 251 -18.65 -9.08 -0.66
C GLU A 251 -17.88 -9.59 0.58
N ALA A 252 -18.59 -9.99 1.64
CA ALA A 252 -17.98 -10.57 2.84
C ALA A 252 -17.34 -11.93 2.55
N ASP A 253 -18.03 -12.80 1.82
CA ASP A 253 -17.60 -14.14 1.43
C ASP A 253 -16.30 -14.10 0.61
N ARG A 254 -16.23 -13.25 -0.43
CA ARG A 254 -15.01 -13.09 -1.23
C ARG A 254 -13.80 -12.68 -0.40
N TYR A 255 -14.00 -11.78 0.54
CA TYR A 255 -12.92 -11.29 1.41
C TYR A 255 -12.46 -12.38 2.38
N LEU A 256 -13.39 -13.05 3.06
CA LEU A 256 -13.08 -14.09 4.04
C LEU A 256 -12.46 -15.32 3.38
N LYS A 257 -12.97 -15.77 2.21
CA LYS A 257 -12.32 -16.83 1.40
C LYS A 257 -10.90 -16.49 1.02
N ALA A 258 -10.64 -15.25 0.59
CA ALA A 258 -9.31 -14.82 0.24
C ALA A 258 -8.37 -14.86 1.45
N LEU A 259 -8.84 -14.38 2.60
CA LEU A 259 -8.07 -14.36 3.83
C LEU A 259 -7.81 -15.79 4.35
N HIS A 260 -8.83 -16.65 4.35
CA HIS A 260 -8.72 -18.06 4.69
C HIS A 260 -7.71 -18.76 3.79
N GLY A 261 -7.86 -18.64 2.47
CA GLY A 261 -6.96 -19.26 1.51
C GLY A 261 -5.50 -18.82 1.68
N LEU A 262 -5.26 -17.54 1.90
CA LEU A 262 -3.91 -17.02 2.16
C LEU A 262 -3.34 -17.51 3.50
N VAL A 263 -4.14 -17.54 4.57
CA VAL A 263 -3.66 -18.02 5.88
C VAL A 263 -3.45 -19.53 5.89
N ALA A 264 -4.30 -20.29 5.22
CA ALA A 264 -4.11 -21.72 4.99
C ALA A 264 -2.80 -21.98 4.25
N MET A 265 -2.48 -21.13 3.26
CA MET A 265 -1.20 -21.16 2.56
C MET A 265 -0.03 -20.74 3.45
N LEU A 266 -0.18 -20.23 4.67
CA LEU A 266 0.98 -20.01 5.56
C LEU A 266 1.45 -21.29 6.24
N ARG A 267 0.62 -22.34 6.25
CA ARG A 267 0.96 -23.62 6.86
C ARG A 267 2.10 -24.27 6.08
N THR A 268 3.19 -24.57 6.77
CA THR A 268 4.32 -25.24 6.12
C THR A 268 3.92 -26.70 5.88
N PRO A 269 3.97 -27.20 4.63
CA PRO A 269 3.77 -28.63 4.39
C PRO A 269 4.88 -29.40 5.11
N ALA A 270 4.58 -30.59 5.63
CA ALA A 270 5.60 -31.47 6.21
C ALA A 270 6.53 -31.99 5.09
N LEU A 271 7.48 -31.15 4.67
CA LEU A 271 8.33 -31.37 3.49
C LEU A 271 9.11 -32.66 3.60
N ASP A 272 9.58 -33.03 4.79
CA ASP A 272 10.34 -34.26 5.02
C ASP A 272 9.51 -35.53 4.73
N VAL A 273 8.22 -35.50 5.08
CA VAL A 273 7.30 -36.63 4.82
C VAL A 273 7.01 -36.74 3.33
N ILE A 274 6.85 -35.61 2.64
CA ILE A 274 6.55 -35.58 1.21
C ILE A 274 7.79 -35.88 0.36
N MET A 275 8.98 -35.50 0.84
CA MET A 275 10.28 -35.77 0.20
C MET A 275 10.76 -37.22 0.39
N ALA A 276 10.28 -37.92 1.43
CA ALA A 276 10.64 -39.31 1.67
C ALA A 276 10.32 -40.20 0.46
N ASP A 277 9.13 -40.03 -0.15
CA ASP A 277 8.68 -40.79 -1.31
C ASP A 277 9.36 -40.37 -2.63
N VAL A 278 9.96 -39.16 -2.68
CA VAL A 278 10.61 -38.61 -3.88
C VAL A 278 12.02 -39.17 -4.06
N ALA A 279 12.72 -39.48 -2.96
CA ALA A 279 14.08 -40.03 -2.99
C ALA A 279 14.18 -41.39 -3.71
N ASP A 280 13.11 -42.18 -3.69
CA ASP A 280 13.04 -43.52 -4.28
C ASP A 280 12.70 -43.51 -5.78
N ARG A 281 12.55 -42.32 -6.39
CA ARG A 281 12.24 -42.14 -7.82
C ARG A 281 13.47 -41.71 -8.61
N PRO A 282 14.28 -42.65 -9.15
CA PRO A 282 15.47 -42.31 -9.94
C PRO A 282 15.13 -41.62 -11.27
N ASP A 283 13.89 -41.73 -11.71
CA ASP A 283 13.33 -41.18 -12.94
C ASP A 283 12.65 -39.81 -12.76
N ALA A 284 12.78 -39.18 -11.59
CA ALA A 284 12.20 -37.88 -11.33
C ALA A 284 12.71 -36.81 -12.32
N THR A 285 11.77 -36.07 -12.92
CA THR A 285 12.04 -35.06 -13.96
C THR A 285 12.04 -33.63 -13.43
N LEU A 286 12.66 -32.72 -14.17
CA LEU A 286 12.62 -31.29 -13.87
C LEU A 286 11.18 -30.75 -13.85
N GLY A 287 10.29 -31.24 -14.72
CA GLY A 287 8.88 -30.84 -14.74
C GLY A 287 8.13 -31.29 -13.49
N GLN A 288 8.45 -32.46 -12.95
CA GLN A 288 7.89 -32.93 -11.68
C GLN A 288 8.36 -32.07 -10.51
N LEU A 289 9.64 -31.67 -10.48
CA LEU A 289 10.17 -30.72 -9.50
C LEU A 289 9.45 -29.37 -9.58
N LEU A 290 9.29 -28.80 -10.78
CA LEU A 290 8.61 -27.50 -10.96
C LEU A 290 7.13 -27.57 -10.55
N ASN A 291 6.44 -28.66 -10.91
CA ASN A 291 5.07 -28.92 -10.46
C ASN A 291 4.98 -29.04 -8.94
N PHE A 292 5.93 -29.74 -8.33
CA PHE A 292 6.01 -29.88 -6.89
C PHE A 292 6.23 -28.51 -6.22
N MET A 293 7.20 -27.74 -6.69
CA MET A 293 7.48 -26.40 -6.18
C MET A 293 6.28 -25.46 -6.33
N ASN A 294 5.57 -25.50 -7.46
CA ASN A 294 4.38 -24.69 -7.69
C ASN A 294 3.21 -25.12 -6.78
N ALA A 295 2.96 -26.43 -6.65
CA ALA A 295 1.87 -26.96 -5.84
C ALA A 295 2.03 -26.67 -4.34
N PHE A 296 3.27 -26.65 -3.84
CA PHE A 296 3.60 -26.41 -2.43
C PHE A 296 4.18 -25.01 -2.18
N ASN A 297 4.11 -24.09 -3.15
CA ASN A 297 4.62 -22.72 -3.04
C ASN A 297 6.07 -22.63 -2.50
N LEU A 298 6.94 -23.49 -3.04
CA LEU A 298 8.34 -23.60 -2.63
C LEU A 298 9.26 -22.81 -3.56
N ARG A 299 10.35 -22.33 -2.99
CA ARG A 299 11.46 -21.65 -3.69
C ARG A 299 12.77 -22.32 -3.35
N PHE A 300 13.78 -22.11 -4.19
CA PHE A 300 15.15 -22.50 -3.91
C PHE A 300 15.69 -21.63 -2.78
N GLY A 301 16.19 -22.26 -1.72
CA GLY A 301 16.87 -21.63 -0.61
C GLY A 301 18.40 -21.62 -0.76
N PRO A 302 19.14 -21.14 0.25
CA PRO A 302 20.59 -21.08 0.22
C PRO A 302 21.22 -22.48 0.42
N ALA A 303 22.15 -22.83 -0.48
CA ALA A 303 22.97 -24.04 -0.41
C ALA A 303 24.07 -23.90 0.65
N GLY A 304 23.75 -24.35 1.87
CA GLY A 304 24.65 -24.33 3.02
C GLY A 304 25.77 -25.37 2.94
N THR A 305 25.49 -26.56 2.41
CA THR A 305 26.45 -27.67 2.35
C THR A 305 27.18 -27.75 0.99
N PRO A 306 28.39 -28.35 0.92
CA PRO A 306 29.09 -28.57 -0.35
C PRO A 306 28.28 -29.41 -1.35
N GLU A 307 27.56 -30.42 -0.85
CA GLU A 307 26.69 -31.30 -1.66
C GLU A 307 25.54 -30.51 -2.30
N GLN A 308 24.89 -29.62 -1.53
CA GLN A 308 23.85 -28.72 -2.03
C GLN A 308 24.36 -27.79 -3.14
N ARG A 309 25.60 -27.31 -3.00
CA ARG A 309 26.22 -26.44 -4.02
C ARG A 309 26.47 -27.19 -5.33
N MET A 310 26.96 -28.42 -5.24
CA MET A 310 27.12 -29.28 -6.42
C MET A 310 25.79 -29.55 -7.13
N VAL A 311 24.71 -29.73 -6.36
CA VAL A 311 23.36 -29.87 -6.91
C VAL A 311 22.95 -28.60 -7.65
N TYR A 312 23.22 -27.41 -7.10
CA TYR A 312 22.88 -26.14 -7.74
C TYR A 312 23.70 -25.88 -9.00
N ASP A 313 24.99 -26.23 -8.99
CA ASP A 313 25.87 -26.14 -10.17
C ASP A 313 25.37 -27.02 -11.33
N ALA A 314 24.84 -28.20 -11.01
CA ALA A 314 24.28 -29.11 -12.01
C ALA A 314 22.85 -28.74 -12.43
N LEU A 315 22.04 -28.15 -11.54
CA LEU A 315 20.64 -27.81 -11.80
C LEU A 315 20.48 -26.49 -12.57
N TYR A 316 21.29 -25.49 -12.24
CA TYR A 316 21.15 -24.15 -12.80
C TYR A 316 21.24 -24.11 -14.34
N PRO A 317 22.21 -24.77 -15.00
CA PRO A 317 22.27 -24.82 -16.46
C PRO A 317 21.03 -25.47 -17.11
N LYS A 318 20.44 -26.48 -16.46
CA LYS A 318 19.23 -27.17 -16.95
C LYS A 318 18.01 -26.26 -16.89
N LEU A 319 17.85 -25.51 -15.79
CA LEU A 319 16.80 -24.50 -15.65
C LEU A 319 16.95 -23.39 -16.69
N VAL A 320 18.18 -22.91 -16.94
CA VAL A 320 18.45 -21.90 -17.97
C VAL A 320 18.12 -22.42 -19.36
N ALA A 321 18.51 -23.66 -19.69
CA ALA A 321 18.18 -24.25 -20.97
C ALA A 321 16.66 -24.36 -21.19
N LEU A 322 15.90 -24.78 -20.17
CA LEU A 322 14.44 -24.85 -20.23
C LEU A 322 13.82 -23.45 -20.37
N ARG A 323 14.32 -22.46 -19.61
CA ARG A 323 13.89 -21.06 -19.71
C ARG A 323 14.09 -20.51 -21.12
N ASP A 324 15.27 -20.74 -21.70
CA ASP A 324 15.60 -20.23 -23.03
C ASP A 324 14.76 -20.91 -24.13
N GLN A 325 14.35 -22.16 -23.93
CA GLN A 325 13.39 -22.85 -24.82
C GLN A 325 11.99 -22.23 -24.77
N VAL A 326 11.53 -21.75 -23.61
CA VAL A 326 10.20 -21.14 -23.46
C VAL A 326 10.17 -19.63 -23.71
N ALA A 327 11.32 -18.96 -23.68
CA ALA A 327 11.45 -17.51 -23.86
C ALA A 327 10.80 -16.97 -25.16
N PRO A 328 10.90 -17.63 -26.34
CA PRO A 328 10.22 -17.17 -27.54
C PRO A 328 8.69 -17.20 -27.42
N ALA A 329 8.16 -18.19 -26.69
CA ALA A 329 6.73 -18.30 -26.45
C ALA A 329 6.23 -17.22 -25.47
N LEU A 330 7.05 -16.86 -24.47
CA LEU A 330 6.81 -15.75 -23.54
C LEU A 330 6.78 -14.40 -24.26
N ALA A 331 7.75 -14.17 -25.15
CA ALA A 331 7.84 -12.94 -25.95
C ALA A 331 6.68 -12.78 -26.95
N SER A 332 6.12 -13.90 -27.42
CA SER A 332 5.00 -13.91 -28.37
C SER A 332 3.62 -13.94 -27.68
N ALA A 333 3.58 -14.24 -26.39
CA ALA A 333 2.34 -14.23 -25.63
C ALA A 333 1.92 -12.78 -25.37
N ALA A 334 0.68 -12.44 -25.72
CA ALA A 334 0.11 -11.15 -25.39
C ALA A 334 0.29 -10.91 -23.88
N THR A 335 0.74 -9.70 -23.52
CA THR A 335 0.70 -9.26 -22.13
C THR A 335 -0.74 -9.31 -21.67
N VAL A 336 -1.10 -10.38 -20.95
CA VAL A 336 -2.29 -10.39 -20.11
C VAL A 336 -2.13 -9.18 -19.20
N SER A 337 -2.85 -8.11 -19.51
CA SER A 337 -3.08 -7.02 -18.57
C SER A 337 -3.51 -7.70 -17.27
N PRO A 338 -2.90 -7.39 -16.12
CA PRO A 338 -3.40 -7.89 -14.86
C PRO A 338 -4.75 -7.23 -14.63
N SER A 339 -5.81 -7.77 -15.22
CA SER A 339 -7.16 -7.53 -14.75
C SER A 339 -7.21 -8.16 -13.37
N GLY A 340 -7.14 -7.32 -12.34
CA GLY A 340 -7.43 -7.72 -10.97
C GLY A 340 -6.45 -8.70 -10.33
N SER A 341 -5.19 -8.32 -10.12
CA SER A 341 -4.28 -9.07 -9.23
C SER A 341 -4.63 -8.89 -7.74
N ALA A 342 -5.92 -8.95 -7.41
CA ALA A 342 -6.37 -8.89 -6.03
C ALA A 342 -6.56 -10.33 -5.54
N PRO A 343 -6.00 -10.71 -4.38
CA PRO A 343 -6.01 -12.10 -3.91
C PRO A 343 -7.40 -12.76 -3.89
N HIS A 344 -8.46 -11.98 -3.73
CA HIS A 344 -9.84 -12.48 -3.74
C HIS A 344 -10.30 -13.07 -5.08
N GLU A 345 -9.75 -12.64 -6.22
CA GLU A 345 -10.12 -13.21 -7.53
C GLU A 345 -9.62 -14.65 -7.70
N PHE A 346 -8.48 -15.00 -7.09
CA PHE A 346 -7.93 -16.36 -7.13
C PHE A 346 -8.76 -17.37 -6.32
N PHE A 347 -9.29 -16.95 -5.17
CA PHE A 347 -10.03 -17.83 -4.25
C PHE A 347 -11.54 -17.86 -4.50
N ASN A 348 -12.10 -16.87 -5.21
CA ASN A 348 -13.53 -16.79 -5.53
C ASN A 348 -14.13 -18.04 -6.22
N PRO A 349 -13.44 -18.76 -7.13
CA PRO A 349 -13.99 -19.98 -7.73
C PRO A 349 -13.90 -21.22 -6.80
N MET A 350 -13.24 -21.15 -5.64
CA MET A 350 -13.11 -22.29 -4.71
C MET A 350 -14.26 -22.32 -3.68
N SER A 351 -14.75 -23.52 -3.38
CA SER A 351 -15.70 -23.73 -2.28
C SER A 351 -14.97 -23.72 -0.93
N TYR A 352 -15.68 -23.37 0.17
CA TYR A 352 -15.10 -23.49 1.52
C TYR A 352 -14.73 -24.92 1.86
N ASP A 353 -15.44 -25.92 1.34
CA ASP A 353 -15.10 -27.32 1.57
C ASP A 353 -13.76 -27.69 0.94
N ASP A 354 -13.41 -27.10 -0.19
CA ASP A 354 -12.10 -27.33 -0.84
C ASP A 354 -10.96 -26.58 -0.13
N LEU A 355 -11.24 -25.42 0.46
CA LEU A 355 -10.30 -24.70 1.32
C LEU A 355 -10.09 -25.45 2.66
N LYS A 356 -11.16 -25.93 3.30
CA LYS A 356 -11.13 -26.70 4.54
C LYS A 356 -10.49 -28.09 4.37
N LYS A 357 -10.57 -28.71 3.19
CA LYS A 357 -9.80 -29.93 2.90
C LYS A 357 -8.30 -29.67 2.87
N LYS A 358 -7.87 -28.50 2.39
CA LYS A 358 -6.44 -28.12 2.32
C LYS A 358 -5.91 -27.54 3.63
N ALA A 359 -6.77 -26.94 4.44
CA ALA A 359 -6.47 -26.51 5.81
C ALA A 359 -7.68 -26.79 6.73
N PRO A 360 -7.76 -28.00 7.32
CA PRO A 360 -8.87 -28.35 8.19
C PRO A 360 -8.89 -27.44 9.42
N ALA A 361 -10.10 -27.12 9.89
CA ALA A 361 -10.29 -26.38 11.12
C ALA A 361 -9.54 -27.09 12.27
N PRO A 362 -8.82 -26.35 13.13
CA PRO A 362 -8.14 -26.96 14.26
C PRO A 362 -9.14 -27.72 15.12
N PRO A 363 -8.77 -28.88 15.69
CA PRO A 363 -9.63 -29.57 16.65
C PRO A 363 -9.97 -28.60 17.79
N GLN A 364 -11.26 -28.52 18.13
CA GLN A 364 -11.70 -27.67 19.24
C GLN A 364 -10.89 -28.03 20.49
N PRO A 365 -10.39 -27.03 21.25
CA PRO A 365 -9.69 -27.31 22.49
C PRO A 365 -10.62 -28.14 23.38
N ALA A 366 -10.10 -29.28 23.87
CA ALA A 366 -10.81 -30.11 24.82
C ALA A 366 -11.30 -29.22 25.96
N GLN A 367 -12.62 -29.14 26.13
CA GLN A 367 -13.20 -28.40 27.24
C GLN A 367 -12.70 -29.02 28.55
N PRO A 368 -12.32 -28.20 29.55
CA PRO A 368 -11.76 -28.68 30.82
C PRO A 368 -12.75 -29.54 31.61
#